data_AF-A0AA95RZ46-F1
#
_entry.id   AF-A0AA95RZ46-F1
#
_cell.length_a   1.000
_cell.length_b   1.000
_cell.length_c   1.000
_cell.angle_alpha   90.00
_cell.angle_beta   90.00
_cell.angle_gamma   90.00
#
_symmetry.space_group_name_H-M   'P 1'
#
loop_
_entity.id
_entity.type
_entity.pdbx_description
1 polymer ?
#
loop_
_entity_poly.entity_id
_entity_poly.type
_entity_poly.pdbx_seq_one_letter_code
_entity_poly.pdbx_strand_id
1 'polypeptide(L)' 'MPRIRPEFTKSPYFVDEPGNWHLKPGAPKEMQVELNNYLNSMEDVDEPGTINGVHIDYPY' A
#
# COMPACT_ATOMS: atom_id res chain seq x y z
N MET A 1 -7.28 -0.86 11.04
CA MET A 1 -5.86 -1.00 10.65
C MET A 1 -5.06 0.12 11.29
N PRO A 2 -3.98 -0.15 12.02
CA PRO A 2 -3.14 0.90 12.56
C PRO A 2 -2.62 1.74 11.39
N ARG A 3 -2.77 3.07 11.46
CA ARG A 3 -2.29 4.04 10.45
C ARG A 3 -0.76 4.13 10.49
N ILE A 4 -0.07 3.02 10.31
CA ILE A 4 1.39 3.02 10.21
C ILE A 4 1.69 3.53 8.80
N ARG A 5 1.90 4.85 8.71
CA ARG A 5 2.40 5.47 7.49
C ARG A 5 3.83 4.96 7.27
N PRO A 6 4.14 4.37 6.10
CA PRO A 6 5.50 3.92 5.80
C PRO A 6 6.51 5.06 5.93
N GLU A 7 7.74 4.77 6.34
CA GLU A 7 8.75 5.80 6.54
C GLU A 7 9.09 6.55 5.24
N PHE A 8 9.01 5.88 4.08
CA PHE A 8 9.22 6.53 2.79
C PHE A 8 8.21 7.67 2.54
N THR A 9 7.00 7.62 3.11
CA THR A 9 5.99 8.68 2.93
C THR A 9 6.35 10.00 3.61
N LYS A 10 7.32 9.99 4.53
CA LYS A 10 7.85 11.19 5.19
C LYS A 10 9.01 11.82 4.41
N SER A 11 9.47 11.17 3.35
CA SER A 11 10.63 11.59 2.57
C SER A 11 10.31 12.75 1.64
N PRO A 12 11.23 13.72 1.43
CA PRO A 12 11.07 14.77 0.43
C PRO A 12 11.09 14.24 -1.01
N TYR A 13 11.58 13.02 -1.19
CA TYR A 13 11.59 12.32 -2.47
C TYR A 13 10.26 11.65 -2.78
N PHE A 14 9.38 11.43 -1.80
CA PHE A 14 8.11 10.78 -2.04
C PHE A 14 7.11 11.72 -2.71
N VAL A 15 6.34 11.17 -3.63
CA VAL A 15 5.30 11.86 -4.38
C VAL A 15 3.99 11.10 -4.20
N ASP A 16 3.03 11.72 -3.52
CA ASP A 16 1.72 11.15 -3.21
C ASP A 16 0.69 11.35 -4.34
N GLU A 17 1.06 11.00 -5.57
CA GLU A 17 0.13 11.09 -6.69
C GLU A 17 -0.94 9.98 -6.59
N PRO A 18 -2.24 10.33 -6.62
CA PRO A 18 -3.31 9.33 -6.51
C PRO A 18 -3.20 8.32 -7.67
N GLY A 19 -2.96 7.06 -7.32
CA GLY A 19 -2.76 5.97 -8.29
C GLY A 19 -1.36 5.90 -8.92
N ASN A 20 -0.42 6.78 -8.54
CA ASN A 20 0.94 6.82 -9.06
C ASN A 20 1.96 7.16 -7.96
N TRP A 21 1.90 6.46 -6.83
CA TRP A 21 2.89 6.62 -5.76
C TRP A 21 4.28 6.25 -6.26
N HIS A 22 5.18 7.22 -6.28
CA HIS A 22 6.54 7.03 -6.76
C HIS A 22 7.54 7.90 -5.99
N LEU A 23 8.83 7.66 -6.22
CA LEU A 23 9.92 8.46 -5.67
C LEU A 23 10.53 9.33 -6.78
N LYS A 24 10.88 10.57 -6.44
CA LYS A 24 11.64 11.48 -7.30
C LYS A 24 13.00 10.89 -7.67
N PRO A 25 13.54 11.25 -8.84
CA PRO A 25 14.90 10.88 -9.22
C PRO A 25 15.89 11.40 -8.17
N GLY A 26 16.84 10.54 -7.78
CA GLY A 26 17.80 10.83 -6.71
C GLY A 26 17.41 10.30 -5.32
N ALA A 27 16.26 9.63 -5.18
CA ALA A 27 15.91 8.94 -3.95
C ALA A 27 16.93 7.84 -3.62
N PRO A 28 17.31 7.66 -2.34
CA PRO A 28 18.24 6.62 -1.93
C PRO A 28 17.69 5.23 -2.24
N LYS A 29 18.57 4.30 -2.62
CA LYS A 29 18.20 2.94 -3.04
C LYS A 29 17.36 2.19 -2.01
N GLU A 30 17.68 2.34 -0.73
CA GLU A 30 16.95 1.69 0.37
C GLU A 30 15.46 2.09 0.36
N MET A 31 15.17 3.35 0.06
CA MET A 31 13.80 3.86 0.00
C MET A 31 13.04 3.35 -1.23
N GLN A 32 13.74 3.16 -2.35
CA GLN A 32 13.15 2.55 -3.55
C GLN A 32 12.77 1.10 -3.28
N VAL A 33 13.60 0.37 -2.55
CA VAL A 33 13.30 -1.00 -2.11
C VAL A 33 12.08 -1.02 -1.18
N GLU A 34 12.02 -0.12 -0.19
CA GLU A 34 10.86 0.00 0.72
C GLU A 34 9.55 0.31 0.01
N LEU A 35 9.55 1.29 -0.92
CA LEU A 35 8.36 1.60 -1.72
C LEU A 35 7.92 0.38 -2.54
N ASN A 36 8.88 -0.30 -3.19
CA ASN A 36 8.59 -1.47 -4.01
C ASN A 36 8.01 -2.61 -3.14
N ASN A 37 8.61 -2.91 -2.00
CA ASN A 37 8.09 -3.91 -1.06
C ASN A 37 6.68 -3.56 -0.58
N TYR A 38 6.42 -2.28 -0.30
CA TYR A 38 5.11 -1.81 0.12
C TYR A 38 4.04 -1.96 -0.98
N LEU A 39 4.37 -1.58 -2.22
CA LEU A 39 3.49 -1.73 -3.37
C LEU A 39 3.21 -3.22 -3.67
N ASN A 40 4.25 -4.07 -3.66
CA ASN A 40 4.05 -5.52 -3.82
C ASN A 40 3.20 -6.10 -2.69
N SER A 41 3.42 -5.69 -1.44
CA SER A 41 2.60 -6.15 -0.30
C SER A 41 1.15 -5.69 -0.38
N MET A 42 0.85 -4.64 -1.14
CA MET A 42 -0.53 -4.22 -1.44
C MET A 42 -1.13 -4.99 -2.61
N GLU A 43 -0.31 -5.34 -3.59
CA GLU A 43 -0.72 -6.17 -4.72
C GLU A 43 -1.01 -7.61 -4.28
N ASP A 44 -0.30 -8.09 -3.25
CA ASP A 44 -0.51 -9.40 -2.59
C ASP A 44 -1.76 -9.44 -1.67
N VAL A 45 -2.64 -8.43 -1.74
CA VAL A 45 -4.00 -8.55 -1.19
C VAL A 45 -4.90 -9.22 -2.23
N ASP A 46 -4.46 -10.38 -2.75
CA ASP A 46 -5.33 -11.40 -3.34
C ASP A 46 -5.68 -12.40 -2.22
N GLU A 47 -6.29 -11.91 -1.14
CA GLU A 47 -7.13 -12.77 -0.32
C GLU A 47 -8.51 -12.78 -0.97
N PRO A 48 -8.96 -13.90 -1.59
CA PRO A 48 -10.33 -14.02 -2.05
C PRO A 48 -11.26 -14.04 -0.83
N GLY A 49 -11.76 -12.87 -0.40
CA GLY A 49 -12.87 -12.82 0.55
C GLY A 49 -12.84 -11.77 1.66
N THR A 50 -12.15 -10.64 1.55
CA THR A 50 -12.29 -9.55 2.54
C THR A 50 -12.51 -8.18 1.91
N ILE A 51 -13.60 -8.07 1.13
CA ILE A 51 -14.44 -6.89 1.26
C ILE A 51 -15.33 -7.13 2.49
N ASN A 52 -15.42 -6.17 3.41
CA ASN A 52 -16.35 -6.23 4.54
C ASN A 52 -17.80 -6.07 4.02
N GLY A 53 -18.29 -7.03 3.25
CA GLY A 53 -19.71 -7.24 3.01
C GLY A 53 -20.27 -7.96 4.23
N VAL A 54 -21.31 -7.40 4.85
CA VAL A 54 -22.05 -8.07 5.91
C VAL A 54 -22.52 -9.43 5.36
N HIS A 55 -21.96 -10.53 5.89
CA HIS A 55 -22.39 -11.87 5.55
C HIS A 55 -23.73 -12.12 6.25
N ILE A 56 -24.82 -11.98 5.51
CA ILE A 56 -26.18 -12.31 5.98
C ILE A 56 -26.47 -13.75 5.57
N ASP A 57 -26.43 -14.65 6.56
CA ASP A 57 -26.86 -16.04 6.42
C ASP A 57 -28.38 -16.06 6.21
N TYR A 58 -28.82 -16.40 5.00
CA TYR A 58 -30.25 -16.56 4.67
C TYR A 58 -30.62 -18.05 4.82
N PRO A 59 -31.57 -18.42 5.71
CA PRO A 59 -31.96 -19.82 5.88
C PRO A 59 -32.93 -20.26 4.77
N TYR A 60 -32.74 -21.47 4.23
CA TYR A 60 -33.74 -22.22 3.47
C TYR A 60 -34.27 -23.38 4.32
#